data_AF-A0A7J4J0V4-F1
#
_entry.id   AF-A0A7J4J0V4-F1
#
_cell.length_a   1.000
_cell.length_b   1.000
_cell.length_c   1.000
_cell.angle_alpha   90.00
_cell.angle_beta   90.00
_cell.angle_gamma   90.00
#
_symmetry.space_group_name_H-M   'P 1'
#
loop_
_entity.id
_entity.type
_entity.pdbx_description
1 polymer ?
#
loop_
_entity_poly.entity_id
_entity_poly.type
_entity_poly.pdbx_seq_one_letter_code
_entity_poly.pdbx_strand_id
1 'polypeptide(L)' 'MATFKHPSKKKRLIKAGTQTKWAPFWTVFKIYGKGMRVHPSRHTEVKRHWRRTKIRA' A
#
# COMPACT_ATOMS: atom_id res chain seq x y z
N MET A 1 4.04 -12.15 16.78
CA MET A 1 2.71 -11.91 16.15
C MET A 1 1.70 -12.75 16.90
N ALA A 2 0.56 -12.23 17.32
CA ALA A 2 -0.47 -13.07 17.94
C ALA A 2 -0.96 -14.12 16.94
N THR A 3 -0.92 -15.40 17.31
CA THR A 3 -1.26 -16.53 16.44
C THR A 3 -2.76 -16.56 16.17
N PHE A 4 -3.58 -16.40 17.21
CA PHE A 4 -5.04 -16.37 17.11
C PHE A 4 -5.54 -14.93 16.96
N LYS A 5 -6.25 -14.64 15.87
CA LYS A 5 -6.82 -13.32 15.57
C LYS A 5 -8.29 -13.47 15.23
N HIS A 6 -9.11 -12.59 15.79
CA HIS A 6 -10.52 -12.49 15.41
C HIS A 6 -10.65 -12.24 13.89
N PRO A 7 -11.61 -12.88 13.19
CA PRO A 7 -11.76 -12.74 11.73
C PRO A 7 -11.85 -11.29 11.25
N SER A 8 -12.54 -10.41 11.99
CA SER A 8 -12.63 -8.98 11.64
C SER A 8 -11.26 -8.27 11.67
N LYS A 9 -10.40 -8.64 12.61
CA LYS A 9 -9.03 -8.10 12.70
C LYS A 9 -8.18 -8.65 11.57
N LYS A 10 -8.32 -9.94 11.24
CA LYS A 10 -7.63 -10.57 10.10
C LYS A 10 -7.95 -9.86 8.78
N LYS A 11 -9.23 -9.58 8.50
CA LYS A 11 -9.66 -8.83 7.29
C LYS A 11 -9.02 -7.44 7.21
N ARG A 12 -9.02 -6.69 8.31
CA ARG A 12 -8.40 -5.35 8.40
C ARG A 12 -6.88 -5.39 8.16
N LEU A 13 -6.19 -6.36 8.75
CA LEU A 13 -4.76 -6.55 8.55
C LEU A 13 -4.41 -6.94 7.11
N ILE A 14 -5.22 -7.80 6.46
CA ILE A 14 -5.05 -8.15 5.05
C ILE A 14 -5.19 -6.90 4.17
N LYS A 15 -6.26 -6.12 4.36
CA LYS A 15 -6.49 -4.85 3.63
C LYS A 15 -5.31 -3.88 3.81
N ALA A 16 -4.83 -3.72 5.04
CA ALA A 16 -3.67 -2.86 5.33
C ALA A 16 -2.35 -3.39 4.73
N GLY A 17 -2.25 -4.69 4.44
CA GLY A 17 -1.11 -5.28 3.74
C GLY A 17 -1.19 -5.11 2.22
N THR A 18 -2.38 -5.14 1.63
CA THR A 18 -2.54 -4.93 0.18
C THR A 18 -2.32 -3.47 -0.22
N GLN A 19 -2.71 -2.52 0.63
CA GLN A 19 -2.55 -1.09 0.41
C GLN A 19 -1.10 -0.61 0.39
N THR A 20 -0.15 -1.35 0.96
CA THR A 20 1.27 -0.94 0.99
C THR A 20 2.04 -1.22 -0.29
N LYS A 21 1.42 -1.91 -1.25
CA LYS A 21 2.02 -2.14 -2.56
C LYS A 21 2.11 -0.81 -3.31
N TRP A 22 3.19 -0.63 -4.08
CA TRP A 22 3.29 0.53 -4.96
C TRP A 22 2.17 0.53 -6.00
N ALA A 23 1.79 1.73 -6.42
CA ALA A 23 0.92 1.91 -7.57
C ALA A 23 1.54 1.19 -8.79
N PRO A 24 0.73 0.56 -9.65
CA PRO A 24 1.24 -0.12 -10.83
C PRO A 24 1.96 0.84 -11.78
N PHE A 25 3.03 0.40 -12.45
CA PHE A 25 3.80 1.27 -13.35
C PHE A 25 2.95 1.91 -14.46
N TRP A 26 1.99 1.16 -15.03
CA TRP A 26 1.11 1.67 -16.08
C TRP A 26 0.27 2.89 -15.65
N THR A 27 0.01 3.06 -14.35
CA THR A 27 -0.74 4.22 -13.84
C THR A 27 0.03 5.52 -13.99
N VAL A 28 1.37 5.46 -14.07
CA VAL A 28 2.22 6.63 -14.34
C VAL A 28 1.81 7.25 -15.68
N PHE A 29 1.65 6.43 -16.72
CA PHE A 29 1.28 6.92 -18.04
C PHE A 29 -0.13 7.51 -18.08
N LYS A 30 -1.04 6.96 -17.28
CA LYS A 30 -2.43 7.46 -17.20
C LYS A 30 -2.52 8.82 -16.51
N ILE A 31 -1.72 9.07 -15.47
CA ILE A 31 -1.77 10.30 -14.67
C ILE A 31 -0.88 11.39 -15.25
N TYR A 32 0.35 11.06 -15.62
CA TYR A 32 1.36 12.04 -16.03
C TYR A 32 1.58 12.12 -17.54
N GLY A 33 1.04 11.19 -18.32
CA GLY A 33 1.25 11.10 -19.75
C GLY A 33 2.43 10.21 -20.16
N LYS A 34 2.53 9.96 -21.47
CA LYS A 34 3.55 9.09 -22.07
C LYS A 34 4.93 9.78 -22.04
N GLY A 35 5.98 9.03 -21.70
CA GLY A 35 7.37 9.52 -21.69
C GLY A 35 7.84 10.10 -20.35
N MET A 36 6.95 10.26 -19.37
CA MET A 36 7.31 10.73 -18.04
C MET A 36 8.03 9.64 -17.23
N ARG A 37 9.27 9.91 -16.81
CA ARG A 37 10.09 9.01 -15.97
C ARG A 37 9.78 9.19 -14.48
N VAL A 38 8.49 9.16 -14.13
CA VAL A 38 8.02 9.32 -12.75
C VAL A 38 7.89 7.96 -12.08
N HIS A 39 8.47 7.78 -10.90
CA HIS A 39 8.35 6.54 -10.16
C HIS A 39 6.94 6.40 -9.54
N PRO A 40 6.28 5.22 -9.61
CA PRO A 40 4.90 5.05 -9.11
C PRO A 40 4.71 5.34 -7.63
N SER A 41 5.80 5.31 -6.85
CA SER A 41 5.77 5.76 -5.46
C SER A 41 5.31 7.21 -5.31
N ARG A 42 5.44 8.07 -6.32
CA ARG A 42 5.03 9.49 -6.22
C ARG A 42 3.53 9.64 -5.95
N HIS A 43 2.69 8.86 -6.62
CA HIS A 43 1.24 8.86 -6.46
C HIS A 43 0.68 7.63 -5.73
N THR A 44 1.55 6.81 -5.14
CA THR A 44 1.10 5.79 -4.18
C THR A 44 0.68 6.50 -2.90
N GLU A 45 -0.60 6.41 -2.54
CA GLU A 45 -1.18 7.10 -1.37
C GLU A 45 -0.67 6.53 -0.05
N VAL A 46 -0.76 5.21 0.12
CA VAL A 46 -0.41 4.54 1.38
C VAL A 46 1.03 4.00 1.32
N LYS A 47 1.94 4.66 2.01
CA LYS A 47 3.33 4.20 2.21
C LYS A 47 3.54 3.88 3.68
N ARG A 48 3.56 2.61 4.04
CA ARG A 48 3.69 2.19 5.44
C ARG A 48 4.86 1.25 5.61
N HIS A 49 5.71 1.56 6.58
CA HIS A 49 6.77 0.67 7.04
C HIS A 49 6.44 0.09 8.40
N TRP A 50 6.54 -1.23 8.56
CA TRP A 50 6.10 -1.94 9.77
C TRP A 50 6.87 -1.57 11.05
N ARG A 51 8.13 -1.10 10.94
CA ARG A 51 8.89 -0.58 12.10
C ARG A 51 8.50 0.85 12.46
N ARG A 52 8.26 1.70 11.45
CA ARG A 52 8.09 3.15 11.64
C ARG A 52 6.65 3.55 11.92
N THR A 53 5.69 2.94 11.21
CA THR A 53 4.27 3.31 11.29
C THR A 53 3.44 2.07 11.62
N LYS A 54 2.82 2.09 12.81
CA LYS A 54 2.01 0.97 13.32
C LYS A 54 0.58 1.03 12.79
N ILE A 55 -0.03 -0.14 12.61
CA ILE A 55 -1.43 -0.26 12.17
C ILE A 55 -2.32 -0.09 13.41
N ARG A 56 -3.32 0.80 13.32
CA ARG A 56 -4.42 0.88 14.29
C ARG A 56 -5.58 0.02 13.76
N ALA A 57 -5.61 -1.26 14.14
CA ALA A 57 -6.62 -2.24 13.69
C ALA A 57 -7.10 -3.15 14.82
#